data_AF-A0A2R4XN53-F1
#
_entry.id   AF-A0A2R4XN53-F1
#
_cell.length_a   1.000
_cell.length_b   1.000
_cell.length_c   1.000
_cell.angle_alpha   90.00
_cell.angle_beta   90.00
_cell.angle_gamma   90.00
#
_symmetry.space_group_name_H-M   'P 1'
#
loop_
_entity.id
_entity.type
_entity.pdbx_description
1 polymer ?
#
loop_
_entity_poly.entity_id
_entity_poly.type
_entity_poly.pdbx_seq_one_letter_code
_entity_poly.pdbx_strand_id
1 'polypeptide(L)'
;MWFKTVRLAGRDILPVFQGGMGVGISAHRLAGAVAREGAMGTIASIDLRHHHPDLVEVTENCKDRDIVDWANHVALDREIKQAKSLSEGNGLIAVNVMKAVRDHPALVRQACESGADVIVMGAGLPIDLPEMVQDYPSIGLVPILSEARGIAIVLKKWMKKGRLPDAIIIEHPAHAGGHLGATRLEDLRDGRFDFAGVIEQTQNLFHELGLGNNAPPLVLAGGIDSHEKVRHWLTCGAQGVQLGTAFAVTKEGDAHPNFKQVLLDAEPSDMTEFVSVAGLPARAVATRWLKSYKKSETRLANCAKADPRRCSQRADCLTQCGLRDGISKFGQFCIDLKLIAALRGEVDKGLFFRGAGKLPFGKTVRSVHELIDYLLNGHMPEPAV
;
A
#
# COMPACT_ATOMS: atom_id res chain seq x y z
N MET A 1 1.27 -25.10 -15.02
CA MET A 1 1.75 -23.76 -14.60
C MET A 1 3.18 -23.90 -14.10
N TRP A 2 4.07 -22.96 -14.41
CA TRP A 2 5.47 -22.98 -13.95
C TRP A 2 5.65 -22.38 -12.55
N PHE A 3 4.62 -21.70 -12.04
CA PHE A 3 4.54 -21.16 -10.69
C PHE A 3 3.56 -21.98 -9.83
N LYS A 4 3.64 -21.81 -8.51
CA LYS A 4 2.70 -22.37 -7.53
C LYS A 4 1.69 -21.31 -7.11
N THR A 5 0.49 -21.73 -6.70
CA THR A 5 -0.46 -20.86 -6.01
C THR A 5 0.02 -20.56 -4.59
N VAL A 6 -0.48 -19.46 -4.02
CA VAL A 6 -0.25 -19.09 -2.62
C VAL A 6 -1.51 -19.42 -1.82
N ARG A 7 -1.34 -20.21 -0.76
CA ARG A 7 -2.42 -20.49 0.20
C ARG A 7 -2.50 -19.34 1.21
N LEU A 8 -3.60 -18.59 1.21
CA LEU A 8 -3.83 -17.44 2.08
C LEU A 8 -5.29 -17.42 2.54
N ALA A 9 -5.54 -17.16 3.84
CA ALA A 9 -6.90 -17.14 4.40
C ALA A 9 -7.75 -18.37 4.01
N GLY A 10 -7.12 -19.55 3.98
CA GLY A 10 -7.80 -20.81 3.62
C GLY A 10 -8.16 -20.96 2.13
N ARG A 11 -7.58 -20.17 1.24
CA ARG A 11 -7.83 -20.24 -0.21
C ARG A 11 -6.54 -20.20 -1.01
N ASP A 12 -6.54 -20.85 -2.17
CA ASP A 12 -5.42 -20.81 -3.12
C ASP A 12 -5.65 -19.70 -4.14
N ILE A 13 -4.68 -18.80 -4.28
CA ILE A 13 -4.70 -17.69 -5.23
C ILE A 13 -3.44 -17.68 -6.10
N LEU A 14 -3.49 -16.92 -7.20
CA LEU A 14 -2.31 -16.63 -8.00
C LEU A 14 -1.24 -15.90 -7.17
N PRO A 15 0.06 -16.09 -7.44
CA PRO A 15 1.15 -15.48 -6.69
C PRO A 15 1.36 -13.98 -7.00
N VAL A 16 0.27 -13.25 -7.27
CA VAL A 16 0.26 -11.83 -7.65
C VAL A 16 -0.64 -11.05 -6.70
N PHE A 17 -0.06 -10.05 -6.06
CA PHE A 17 -0.72 -9.23 -5.04
C PHE A 17 -0.74 -7.80 -5.57
N GLN A 18 -1.90 -7.16 -5.62
CA GLN A 18 -1.98 -5.73 -5.84
C GLN A 18 -1.78 -5.00 -4.52
N GLY A 19 -0.80 -4.10 -4.43
CA GLY A 19 -0.50 -3.35 -3.20
C GLY A 19 -1.47 -2.19 -2.98
N GLY A 20 -1.95 -1.99 -1.74
CA GLY A 20 -2.92 -0.94 -1.41
C GLY A 20 -2.33 0.47 -1.46
N MET A 21 -2.95 1.37 -2.23
CA MET A 21 -2.55 2.76 -2.47
C MET A 21 -3.62 3.72 -1.93
N GLY A 22 -3.26 4.48 -0.90
CA GLY A 22 -4.17 5.28 -0.08
C GLY A 22 -4.95 6.36 -0.82
N VAL A 23 -6.01 6.85 -0.16
CA VAL A 23 -6.87 7.96 -0.62
C VAL A 23 -7.53 7.60 -1.94
N GLY A 24 -8.16 6.42 -1.96
CA GLY A 24 -8.97 5.97 -3.08
C GLY A 24 -8.20 5.60 -4.36
N ILE A 25 -6.86 5.62 -4.39
CA ILE A 25 -6.11 5.20 -5.60
C ILE A 25 -6.32 3.72 -5.89
N SER A 26 -6.41 2.89 -4.85
CA SER A 26 -6.90 1.51 -4.93
C SER A 26 -8.18 1.35 -4.11
N ALA A 27 -9.30 1.23 -4.81
CA ALA A 27 -10.63 1.08 -4.26
C ALA A 27 -11.30 -0.16 -4.88
N HIS A 28 -12.63 -0.23 -4.89
CA HIS A 28 -13.36 -1.43 -5.25
C HIS A 28 -13.13 -1.89 -6.70
N ARG A 29 -12.95 -0.98 -7.66
CA ARG A 29 -12.84 -1.37 -9.08
C ARG A 29 -11.53 -2.09 -9.33
N LEU A 30 -10.42 -1.52 -8.86
CA LEU A 30 -9.12 -2.14 -9.01
C LEU A 30 -9.02 -3.44 -8.20
N ALA A 31 -9.34 -3.38 -6.90
CA ALA A 31 -9.21 -4.55 -6.03
C ALA A 31 -10.15 -5.69 -6.48
N GLY A 32 -11.39 -5.38 -6.83
CA GLY A 32 -12.36 -6.33 -7.35
C GLY A 32 -11.90 -6.98 -8.66
N ALA A 33 -11.39 -6.19 -9.61
CA ALA A 33 -10.89 -6.72 -10.88
C ALA A 33 -9.68 -7.65 -10.68
N VAL A 34 -8.73 -7.28 -9.82
CA VAL A 34 -7.58 -8.14 -9.51
C VAL A 34 -8.03 -9.45 -8.87
N ALA A 35 -8.97 -9.38 -7.92
CA ALA A 35 -9.51 -10.56 -7.29
C ALA A 35 -10.33 -11.43 -8.26
N ARG A 36 -11.01 -10.85 -9.25
CA ARG A 36 -11.72 -11.61 -10.28
C ARG A 36 -10.79 -12.49 -11.12
N GLU A 37 -9.56 -12.04 -11.35
CA GLU A 37 -8.51 -12.83 -12.03
C GLU A 37 -7.89 -13.93 -11.13
N GLY A 38 -8.39 -14.13 -9.90
CA GLY A 38 -7.89 -15.14 -8.97
C GLY A 38 -6.64 -14.70 -8.19
N ALA A 39 -6.29 -13.42 -8.23
CA ALA A 39 -5.20 -12.81 -7.47
C ALA A 39 -5.71 -12.14 -6.17
N MET A 40 -4.82 -11.48 -5.41
CA MET A 40 -5.21 -10.68 -4.24
C MET A 40 -5.35 -9.20 -4.63
N GLY A 41 -6.57 -8.69 -4.60
CA GLY A 41 -6.86 -7.26 -4.72
C GLY A 41 -6.85 -6.59 -3.35
N THR A 42 -6.27 -5.40 -3.23
CA THR A 42 -6.12 -4.69 -1.96
C THR A 42 -6.71 -3.29 -2.03
N ILE A 43 -7.75 -3.04 -1.23
CA ILE A 43 -8.31 -1.71 -0.97
C ILE A 43 -7.42 -1.00 0.04
N ALA A 44 -7.17 0.30 -0.13
CA ALA A 44 -6.52 1.10 0.91
C ALA A 44 -7.56 1.79 1.77
N SER A 45 -7.53 1.59 3.09
CA SER A 45 -8.62 2.03 3.98
C SER A 45 -8.69 3.54 4.21
N ILE A 46 -7.63 4.28 3.88
CA ILE A 46 -7.54 5.70 4.20
C ILE A 46 -8.34 6.55 3.21
N ASP A 47 -9.22 7.37 3.75
CA ASP A 47 -9.93 8.46 3.08
C ASP A 47 -10.78 8.10 1.85
N LEU A 48 -11.40 6.92 1.88
CA LEU A 48 -12.25 6.41 0.80
C LEU A 48 -13.51 7.23 0.56
N ARG A 49 -13.95 8.08 1.50
CA ARG A 49 -15.16 8.91 1.33
C ARG A 49 -15.16 9.73 0.05
N HIS A 50 -13.99 10.08 -0.48
CA HIS A 50 -13.86 10.86 -1.73
C HIS A 50 -14.37 10.15 -2.99
N HIS A 51 -14.67 8.84 -2.94
CA HIS A 51 -15.37 8.10 -4.00
C HIS A 51 -16.89 8.18 -3.91
N HIS A 52 -17.44 8.70 -2.80
CA HIS A 52 -18.86 8.70 -2.52
C HIS A 52 -19.38 10.14 -2.38
N PRO A 53 -20.05 10.69 -3.42
CA PRO A 53 -20.51 12.07 -3.42
C PRO A 53 -21.38 12.43 -2.20
N ASP A 54 -22.23 11.51 -1.75
CA ASP A 54 -23.08 11.67 -0.56
C ASP A 54 -22.26 11.84 0.74
N LEU A 55 -21.16 11.08 0.87
CA LEU A 55 -20.28 11.19 2.04
C LEU A 55 -19.39 12.43 1.98
N VAL A 56 -18.99 12.86 0.78
CA VAL A 56 -18.30 14.13 0.59
C VAL A 56 -19.20 15.30 0.95
N GLU A 57 -20.46 15.30 0.52
CA GLU A 57 -21.43 16.36 0.83
C GLU A 57 -21.62 16.52 2.36
N VAL A 58 -21.80 15.41 3.08
CA VAL A 58 -21.95 15.43 4.55
C VAL A 58 -20.69 15.91 5.26
N THR A 59 -19.51 15.64 4.70
CA THR A 59 -18.21 16.03 5.29
C THR A 59 -17.69 17.36 4.76
N GLU A 60 -18.38 17.99 3.82
CA GLU A 60 -17.94 19.24 3.22
C GLU A 60 -17.96 20.36 4.26
N ASN A 61 -16.82 21.02 4.46
CA ASN A 61 -16.61 22.02 5.51
C ASN A 61 -16.89 21.51 6.95
N CYS A 62 -17.03 20.19 7.13
CA CYS A 62 -17.21 19.58 8.43
C CYS A 62 -15.91 19.72 9.23
N LYS A 63 -16.05 20.16 10.48
CA LYS A 63 -14.94 20.28 11.43
C LYS A 63 -15.01 19.24 12.54
N ASP A 64 -16.06 18.41 12.51
CA ASP A 64 -16.25 17.32 13.43
C ASP A 64 -15.55 16.08 12.89
N ARG A 65 -14.54 15.66 13.63
CA ARG A 65 -13.70 14.53 13.30
C ARG A 65 -14.47 13.21 13.32
N ASP A 66 -15.43 13.07 14.23
CA ASP A 66 -16.12 11.80 14.40
C ASP A 66 -17.12 11.57 13.25
N ILE A 67 -17.67 12.65 12.67
CA ILE A 67 -18.45 12.59 11.41
C ILE A 67 -17.55 12.17 10.23
N VAL A 68 -16.33 12.70 10.18
CA VAL A 68 -15.36 12.37 9.13
C VAL A 68 -14.91 10.90 9.22
N ASP A 69 -14.67 10.40 10.43
CA ASP A 69 -14.34 8.99 10.68
C ASP A 69 -15.52 8.09 10.30
N TRP A 70 -16.74 8.42 10.73
CA TRP A 70 -17.95 7.69 10.35
C TRP A 70 -18.12 7.61 8.82
N ALA A 71 -17.94 8.72 8.11
CA ALA A 71 -18.02 8.74 6.66
C ALA A 71 -16.97 7.82 6.02
N ASN A 72 -15.76 7.79 6.56
CA ASN A 72 -14.72 6.87 6.09
C ASN A 72 -15.04 5.40 6.40
N HIS A 73 -15.68 5.09 7.53
CA HIS A 73 -16.13 3.72 7.85
C HIS A 73 -17.23 3.25 6.89
N VAL A 74 -18.21 4.11 6.62
CA VAL A 74 -19.28 3.82 5.64
C VAL A 74 -18.71 3.64 4.24
N ALA A 75 -17.75 4.48 3.84
CA ALA A 75 -17.04 4.32 2.58
C ALA A 75 -16.32 2.97 2.51
N LEU A 76 -15.56 2.62 3.55
CA LEU A 76 -14.83 1.36 3.60
C LEU A 76 -15.77 0.15 3.48
N ASP A 77 -16.91 0.16 4.16
CA ASP A 77 -17.94 -0.89 4.03
C ASP A 77 -18.42 -1.05 2.58
N ARG A 78 -18.80 0.06 1.95
CA ARG A 78 -19.29 0.08 0.57
C ARG A 78 -18.23 -0.42 -0.40
N GLU A 79 -17.00 0.04 -0.25
CA GLU A 79 -15.88 -0.32 -1.12
C GLU A 79 -15.53 -1.82 -1.02
N ILE A 80 -15.49 -2.38 0.19
CA ILE A 80 -15.25 -3.81 0.40
C ILE A 80 -16.37 -4.65 -0.23
N LYS A 81 -17.63 -4.32 0.04
CA LYS A 81 -18.77 -5.07 -0.50
C LYS A 81 -18.82 -5.05 -2.02
N GLN A 82 -18.57 -3.88 -2.63
CA GLN A 82 -18.50 -3.75 -4.09
C GLN A 82 -17.34 -4.58 -4.66
N ALA A 83 -16.16 -4.55 -4.04
CA ALA A 83 -15.02 -5.35 -4.49
C ALA A 83 -15.28 -6.86 -4.38
N LYS A 84 -15.93 -7.30 -3.29
CA LYS A 84 -16.34 -8.70 -3.09
C LYS A 84 -17.36 -9.15 -4.15
N SER A 85 -18.28 -8.27 -4.54
CA SER A 85 -19.22 -8.56 -5.62
C SER A 85 -18.50 -8.66 -6.97
N LEU A 86 -17.58 -7.73 -7.27
CA LEU A 86 -16.83 -7.71 -8.53
C LEU A 86 -15.85 -8.87 -8.67
N SER A 87 -15.37 -9.43 -7.57
CA SER A 87 -14.40 -10.53 -7.59
C SER A 87 -15.00 -11.88 -7.96
N GLU A 88 -16.33 -12.01 -7.92
CA GLU A 88 -17.06 -13.26 -8.18
C GLU A 88 -16.58 -14.43 -7.32
N GLY A 89 -15.92 -14.14 -6.20
CA GLY A 89 -15.33 -15.15 -5.33
C GLY A 89 -14.10 -15.85 -5.91
N ASN A 90 -13.48 -15.38 -7.00
CA ASN A 90 -12.32 -16.06 -7.63
C ASN A 90 -11.02 -15.86 -6.85
N GLY A 91 -10.81 -14.66 -6.30
CA GLY A 91 -9.62 -14.28 -5.53
C GLY A 91 -9.96 -13.71 -4.16
N LEU A 92 -9.04 -12.95 -3.58
CA LEU A 92 -9.17 -12.39 -2.22
C LEU A 92 -9.27 -10.87 -2.25
N ILE A 93 -10.11 -10.32 -1.38
CA ILE A 93 -10.17 -8.89 -1.10
C ILE A 93 -9.45 -8.62 0.23
N ALA A 94 -8.31 -7.95 0.11
CA ALA A 94 -7.52 -7.46 1.22
C ALA A 94 -7.83 -5.98 1.50
N VAL A 95 -7.58 -5.55 2.74
CA VAL A 95 -7.62 -4.14 3.14
C VAL A 95 -6.28 -3.75 3.74
N ASN A 96 -5.60 -2.80 3.12
CA ASN A 96 -4.39 -2.18 3.67
C ASN A 96 -4.79 -1.12 4.69
N VAL A 97 -4.47 -1.36 5.97
CA VAL A 97 -4.65 -0.41 7.07
C VAL A 97 -3.28 -0.01 7.59
N MET A 98 -2.94 1.28 7.51
CA MET A 98 -1.64 1.79 7.95
C MET A 98 -1.59 2.00 9.47
N LYS A 99 -0.53 1.53 10.14
CA LYS A 99 -0.35 1.72 11.59
C LYS A 99 -0.20 3.19 12.00
N ALA A 100 0.29 4.03 11.10
CA ALA A 100 0.46 5.47 11.32
C ALA A 100 -0.87 6.26 11.39
N VAL A 101 -1.97 5.70 10.91
CA VAL A 101 -3.30 6.31 10.94
C VAL A 101 -3.87 6.21 12.35
N ARG A 102 -4.42 7.30 12.89
CA ARG A 102 -4.99 7.33 14.24
C ARG A 102 -6.08 6.27 14.39
N ASP A 103 -6.97 6.24 13.42
CA ASP A 103 -8.19 5.44 13.40
C ASP A 103 -7.99 3.98 12.94
N HIS A 104 -6.73 3.51 12.86
CA HIS A 104 -6.44 2.15 12.39
C HIS A 104 -7.18 1.04 13.16
N PRO A 105 -7.44 1.10 14.48
CA PRO A 105 -8.17 0.02 15.16
C PRO A 105 -9.63 -0.07 14.68
N ALA A 106 -10.30 1.07 14.48
CA ALA A 106 -11.66 1.11 13.98
C ALA A 106 -11.73 0.67 12.51
N LEU A 107 -10.76 1.09 11.69
CA LEU A 107 -10.66 0.66 10.29
C LEU A 107 -10.41 -0.85 10.16
N VAL A 108 -9.59 -1.46 11.03
CA VAL A 108 -9.41 -2.91 11.07
C VAL A 108 -10.74 -3.59 11.40
N ARG A 109 -11.42 -3.13 12.45
CA ARG A 109 -12.72 -3.68 12.86
C ARG A 109 -13.76 -3.57 11.74
N GLN A 110 -13.92 -2.39 11.15
CA GLN A 110 -14.84 -2.14 10.04
C GLN A 110 -14.51 -3.04 8.86
N ALA A 111 -13.23 -3.21 8.50
CA ALA A 111 -12.83 -4.11 7.43
C ALA A 111 -13.25 -5.57 7.68
N CYS A 112 -13.09 -6.04 8.93
CA CYS A 112 -13.55 -7.37 9.33
C CYS A 112 -15.07 -7.50 9.24
N GLU A 113 -15.81 -6.54 9.80
CA GLU A 113 -17.29 -6.50 9.79
C GLU A 113 -17.85 -6.44 8.36
N SER A 114 -17.13 -5.80 7.45
CA SER A 114 -17.52 -5.66 6.04
C SER A 114 -17.21 -6.91 5.20
N GLY A 115 -16.50 -7.89 5.76
CA GLY A 115 -16.18 -9.15 5.08
C GLY A 115 -14.89 -9.14 4.24
N ALA A 116 -13.91 -8.33 4.63
CA ALA A 116 -12.55 -8.45 4.07
C ALA A 116 -11.97 -9.85 4.34
N ASP A 117 -11.24 -10.39 3.38
CA ASP A 117 -10.60 -11.70 3.52
C ASP A 117 -9.25 -11.60 4.25
N VAL A 118 -8.56 -10.48 4.08
CA VAL A 118 -7.19 -10.25 4.58
C VAL A 118 -7.00 -8.82 5.07
N ILE A 119 -6.33 -8.64 6.21
CA ILE A 119 -5.80 -7.34 6.64
C ILE A 119 -4.31 -7.28 6.32
N VAL A 120 -3.94 -6.30 5.51
CA VAL A 120 -2.55 -5.93 5.23
C VAL A 120 -2.19 -4.73 6.10
N MET A 121 -1.03 -4.77 6.78
CA MET A 121 -0.61 -3.63 7.62
C MET A 121 0.85 -3.28 7.41
N GLY A 122 1.09 -2.02 7.04
CA GLY A 122 2.41 -1.40 6.93
C GLY A 122 2.51 -0.07 7.69
N ALA A 123 3.52 0.74 7.36
CA ALA A 123 3.79 2.04 7.99
C ALA A 123 3.99 1.97 9.52
N GLY A 124 4.59 0.88 10.00
CA GLY A 124 4.85 0.60 11.41
C GLY A 124 4.82 -0.91 11.68
N LEU A 125 5.28 -1.33 12.86
CA LEU A 125 5.23 -2.74 13.25
C LEU A 125 3.83 -3.12 13.75
N PRO A 126 3.15 -4.13 13.16
CA PRO A 126 1.78 -4.49 13.48
C PRO A 126 1.68 -5.43 14.68
N ILE A 127 2.30 -5.08 15.81
CA ILE A 127 2.39 -5.96 16.99
C ILE A 127 1.03 -6.33 17.56
N ASP A 128 0.09 -5.39 17.51
CA ASP A 128 -1.24 -5.49 18.15
C ASP A 128 -2.32 -6.03 17.20
N LEU A 129 -1.99 -6.24 15.92
CA LEU A 129 -2.97 -6.65 14.91
C LEU A 129 -3.69 -7.96 15.25
N PRO A 130 -3.03 -9.03 15.77
CA PRO A 130 -3.74 -10.25 16.16
C PRO A 130 -4.83 -10.04 17.22
N GLU A 131 -4.64 -9.09 18.15
CA GLU A 131 -5.65 -8.77 19.18
C GLU A 131 -6.81 -7.99 18.58
N MET A 132 -6.54 -7.10 17.62
CA MET A 132 -7.58 -6.30 16.95
C MET A 132 -8.56 -7.17 16.15
N VAL A 133 -8.15 -8.38 15.74
CA VAL A 133 -8.97 -9.30 14.95
C VAL A 133 -9.40 -10.55 15.72
N GLN A 134 -9.30 -10.56 17.05
CA GLN A 134 -9.59 -11.75 17.87
C GLN A 134 -11.00 -12.31 17.64
N ASP A 135 -11.98 -11.44 17.38
CA ASP A 135 -13.37 -11.80 17.09
C ASP A 135 -13.59 -12.29 15.64
N TYR A 136 -12.55 -12.22 14.81
CA TYR A 136 -12.54 -12.56 13.38
C TYR A 136 -11.39 -13.53 13.04
N PRO A 137 -11.29 -14.71 13.67
CA PRO A 137 -10.13 -15.60 13.56
C PRO A 137 -9.86 -16.13 12.15
N SER A 138 -10.85 -16.10 11.25
CA SER A 138 -10.70 -16.52 9.86
C SER A 138 -10.02 -15.49 8.96
N ILE A 139 -9.88 -14.23 9.41
CA ILE A 139 -9.26 -13.19 8.58
C ILE A 139 -7.76 -13.45 8.44
N GLY A 140 -7.26 -13.34 7.22
CA GLY A 140 -5.83 -13.45 6.96
C GLY A 140 -5.07 -12.22 7.45
N LEU A 141 -3.88 -12.40 7.99
CA LEU A 141 -3.05 -11.30 8.49
C LEU A 141 -1.70 -11.24 7.76
N VAL A 142 -1.43 -10.11 7.10
CA VAL A 142 -0.22 -9.93 6.27
C VAL A 142 0.52 -8.64 6.66
N PRO A 143 1.60 -8.72 7.45
CA PRO A 143 2.47 -7.57 7.71
C PRO A 143 3.33 -7.21 6.48
N ILE A 144 3.56 -5.92 6.27
CA ILE A 144 4.57 -5.39 5.34
C ILE A 144 5.81 -5.00 6.14
N LEU A 145 6.95 -5.61 5.80
CA LEU A 145 8.24 -5.46 6.50
C LEU A 145 9.36 -5.36 5.46
N SER A 146 10.51 -4.78 5.82
CA SER A 146 11.62 -4.59 4.85
C SER A 146 12.85 -5.45 5.11
N GLU A 147 13.01 -5.98 6.32
CA GLU A 147 14.22 -6.72 6.73
C GLU A 147 13.91 -7.86 7.69
N ALA A 148 14.82 -8.84 7.77
CA ALA A 148 14.67 -10.03 8.61
C ALA A 148 14.54 -9.70 10.11
N ARG A 149 15.18 -8.64 10.60
CA ARG A 149 15.05 -8.20 12.00
C ARG A 149 13.61 -7.80 12.33
N GLY A 150 12.96 -7.01 11.46
CA GLY A 150 11.55 -6.63 11.62
C GLY A 150 10.63 -7.86 11.61
N ILE A 151 10.91 -8.80 10.70
CA ILE A 151 10.21 -10.09 10.61
C ILE A 151 10.34 -10.90 11.90
N ALA A 152 11.55 -11.03 12.45
CA ALA A 152 11.79 -11.72 13.71
C ALA A 152 11.00 -11.12 14.88
N ILE A 153 10.91 -9.78 14.96
CA ILE A 153 10.15 -9.10 16.02
C ILE A 153 8.66 -9.43 15.91
N VAL A 154 8.08 -9.28 14.71
CA VAL A 154 6.65 -9.52 14.48
C VAL A 154 6.31 -10.98 14.72
N LEU A 155 7.06 -11.92 14.14
CA LEU A 155 6.84 -13.36 14.31
C LEU A 155 6.87 -13.77 15.78
N LYS A 156 7.94 -13.42 16.51
CA LYS A 156 8.07 -13.78 17.92
C LYS A 156 6.95 -13.19 18.77
N LYS A 157 6.44 -12.01 18.43
CA LYS A 157 5.31 -11.38 19.14
C LYS A 157 3.98 -12.04 18.81
N TRP A 158 3.71 -12.33 17.54
CA TRP A 158 2.46 -12.97 17.12
C TRP A 158 2.39 -14.43 17.59
N MET A 159 3.50 -15.18 17.54
CA MET A 159 3.56 -16.54 18.07
C MET A 159 3.21 -16.60 19.56
N LYS A 160 3.66 -15.62 20.35
CA LYS A 160 3.27 -15.49 21.78
C LYS A 160 1.77 -15.22 21.97
N LYS A 161 1.12 -14.64 20.96
CA LYS A 161 -0.33 -14.41 20.90
C LYS A 161 -1.08 -15.59 20.23
N GLY A 162 -0.39 -16.70 19.94
CA GLY A 162 -1.00 -17.88 19.30
C GLY A 162 -1.37 -17.70 17.83
N ARG A 163 -0.81 -16.69 17.15
CA ARG A 163 -1.09 -16.40 15.73
C ARG A 163 0.19 -16.35 14.92
N LEU A 164 0.15 -16.86 13.70
CA LEU A 164 1.18 -16.63 12.69
C LEU A 164 0.62 -15.72 11.59
N PRO A 165 1.48 -14.94 10.90
CA PRO A 165 1.09 -14.31 9.64
C PRO A 165 0.63 -15.36 8.63
N ASP A 166 -0.34 -14.98 7.81
CA ASP A 166 -0.80 -15.79 6.68
C ASP A 166 0.15 -15.63 5.47
N ALA A 167 0.84 -14.49 5.37
CA ALA A 167 1.97 -14.22 4.48
C ALA A 167 2.79 -13.07 5.07
N ILE A 168 4.00 -12.84 4.54
CA ILE A 168 4.80 -11.65 4.87
C ILE A 168 5.17 -10.96 3.57
N ILE A 169 4.81 -9.69 3.44
CA ILE A 169 5.27 -8.85 2.34
C ILE A 169 6.64 -8.27 2.71
N ILE A 170 7.65 -8.54 1.89
CA ILE A 170 8.99 -7.95 1.99
C ILE A 170 9.05 -6.77 1.01
N GLU A 171 9.01 -5.55 1.53
CA GLU A 171 9.09 -4.34 0.73
C GLU A 171 10.51 -3.78 0.68
N HIS A 172 11.04 -3.60 -0.54
CA HIS A 172 12.34 -2.99 -0.75
C HIS A 172 12.27 -1.45 -0.80
N PRO A 173 12.84 -0.71 0.18
CA PRO A 173 12.69 0.75 0.27
C PRO A 173 13.31 1.50 -0.92
N ALA A 174 14.41 1.00 -1.50
CA ALA A 174 15.01 1.59 -2.70
C ALA A 174 14.11 1.57 -3.95
N HIS A 175 13.06 0.74 -3.98
CA HIS A 175 12.29 0.51 -5.19
C HIS A 175 10.78 0.75 -5.06
N ALA A 176 10.22 0.62 -3.87
CA ALA A 176 8.80 0.86 -3.61
C ALA A 176 8.38 2.33 -3.86
N GLY A 177 7.08 2.57 -4.02
CA GLY A 177 6.51 3.91 -4.11
C GLY A 177 5.72 4.24 -2.85
N GLY A 178 5.42 5.51 -2.61
CA GLY A 178 4.70 5.90 -1.38
C GLY A 178 5.63 5.92 -0.20
N HIS A 179 5.10 5.62 0.99
CA HIS A 179 5.91 5.46 2.21
C HIS A 179 6.78 4.22 2.12
N LEU A 180 8.02 4.33 2.59
CA LEU A 180 9.05 3.30 2.43
C LEU A 180 9.42 2.71 3.79
N GLY A 181 9.62 1.39 3.86
CA GLY A 181 9.97 0.66 5.09
C GLY A 181 11.38 0.91 5.66
N ALA A 182 11.92 2.12 5.56
CA ALA A 182 13.15 2.56 6.23
C ALA A 182 12.88 3.70 7.21
N THR A 183 13.70 3.81 8.26
CA THR A 183 13.56 4.89 9.26
C THR A 183 14.09 6.23 8.76
N ARG A 184 15.13 6.20 7.93
CA ARG A 184 15.82 7.40 7.41
C ARG A 184 16.02 7.29 5.91
N LEU A 185 16.11 8.44 5.24
CA LEU A 185 16.32 8.52 3.79
C LEU A 185 17.67 7.92 3.37
N GLU A 186 18.72 8.11 4.17
CA GLU A 186 20.05 7.57 3.92
C GLU A 186 20.09 6.04 3.92
N ASP A 187 19.19 5.40 4.66
CA ASP A 187 19.13 3.94 4.79
C ASP A 187 18.45 3.28 3.59
N LEU A 188 17.78 4.02 2.69
CA LEU A 188 16.91 3.44 1.65
C LEU A 188 17.59 2.43 0.73
N ARG A 189 18.91 2.50 0.59
CA ARG A 189 19.75 1.66 -0.27
C ARG A 189 20.70 0.78 0.53
N ASP A 190 20.46 0.62 1.83
CA ASP A 190 21.23 -0.28 2.68
C ASP A 190 21.03 -1.74 2.22
N GLY A 191 22.11 -2.49 2.08
CA GLY A 191 22.09 -3.89 1.62
C GLY A 191 21.34 -4.84 2.55
N ARG A 192 21.01 -4.42 3.78
CA ARG A 192 20.09 -5.19 4.66
C ARG A 192 18.68 -5.38 4.08
N PHE A 193 18.32 -4.60 3.07
CA PHE A 193 17.03 -4.69 2.37
C PHE A 193 17.09 -5.54 1.09
N ASP A 194 18.28 -6.01 0.69
CA ASP A 194 18.45 -6.80 -0.52
C ASP A 194 17.65 -8.11 -0.43
N PHE A 195 16.79 -8.35 -1.40
CA PHE A 195 15.84 -9.46 -1.35
C PHE A 195 16.49 -10.82 -1.10
N ALA A 196 17.62 -11.13 -1.75
CA ALA A 196 18.32 -12.39 -1.55
C ALA A 196 18.74 -12.59 -0.09
N GLY A 197 19.35 -11.56 0.51
CA GLY A 197 19.77 -11.59 1.91
C GLY A 197 18.58 -11.66 2.87
N VAL A 198 17.51 -10.91 2.63
CA VAL A 198 16.32 -10.94 3.47
C VAL A 198 15.62 -12.31 3.40
N ILE A 199 15.52 -12.92 2.21
CA ILE A 199 14.96 -14.27 2.03
C ILE A 199 15.79 -15.27 2.82
N GLU A 200 17.11 -15.32 2.61
CA GLU A 200 18.00 -16.26 3.28
C GLU A 200 17.91 -16.13 4.81
N GLN A 201 18.04 -14.92 5.34
CA GLN A 201 17.96 -14.66 6.77
C GLN A 201 16.58 -15.02 7.34
N THR A 202 15.51 -14.79 6.59
CA THR A 202 14.15 -15.12 7.04
C THR A 202 13.89 -16.62 7.01
N GLN A 203 14.41 -17.35 6.01
CA GLN A 203 14.35 -18.81 5.97
C GLN A 203 15.14 -19.44 7.12
N ASN A 204 16.32 -18.92 7.43
CA ASN A 204 17.09 -19.35 8.61
C ASN A 204 16.31 -19.11 9.91
N LEU A 205 15.69 -17.94 10.05
CA LEU A 205 14.81 -17.64 11.17
C LEU A 205 13.61 -18.61 11.26
N PHE A 206 12.99 -18.98 10.13
CA PHE A 206 11.91 -19.97 10.14
C PHE A 206 12.38 -21.35 10.61
N HIS A 207 13.59 -21.74 10.22
CA HIS A 207 14.22 -22.98 10.70
C HIS A 207 14.52 -22.92 12.20
N GLU A 208 15.11 -21.82 12.69
CA GLU A 208 15.38 -21.59 14.13
C GLU A 208 14.10 -21.63 14.98
N LEU A 209 13.00 -21.12 14.45
CA LEU A 209 11.69 -21.13 15.11
C LEU A 209 10.92 -22.45 14.93
N GLY A 210 11.45 -23.41 14.18
CA GLY A 210 10.84 -24.71 13.95
C GLY A 210 9.51 -24.65 13.18
N LEU A 211 9.32 -23.65 12.31
CA LEU A 211 8.02 -23.45 11.63
C LEU A 211 7.76 -24.50 10.54
N GLY A 212 8.81 -25.01 9.89
CA GLY A 212 8.70 -26.02 8.83
C GLY A 212 7.68 -25.62 7.75
N ASN A 213 6.71 -26.50 7.48
CA ASN A 213 5.65 -26.25 6.51
C ASN A 213 4.64 -25.17 6.92
N ASN A 214 4.64 -24.74 8.19
CA ASN A 214 3.81 -23.65 8.69
C ASN A 214 4.49 -22.27 8.53
N ALA A 215 5.67 -22.22 7.93
CA ALA A 215 6.35 -20.96 7.66
C ALA A 215 5.48 -20.08 6.72
N PRO A 216 5.27 -18.80 7.05
CA PRO A 216 4.45 -17.93 6.22
C PRO A 216 5.12 -17.67 4.87
N PRO A 217 4.35 -17.64 3.76
CA PRO A 217 4.89 -17.34 2.45
C PRO A 217 5.48 -15.93 2.37
N LEU A 218 6.62 -15.82 1.69
CA LEU A 218 7.30 -14.55 1.45
C LEU A 218 6.86 -13.94 0.11
N VAL A 219 6.33 -12.73 0.15
CA VAL A 219 5.84 -11.98 -1.02
C VAL A 219 6.72 -10.75 -1.22
N LEU A 220 7.41 -10.64 -2.36
CA LEU A 220 8.34 -9.52 -2.57
C LEU A 220 7.64 -8.30 -3.18
N ALA A 221 7.95 -7.10 -2.71
CA ALA A 221 7.38 -5.85 -3.19
C ALA A 221 8.44 -4.79 -3.49
N GLY A 222 8.30 -4.11 -4.63
CA GLY A 222 9.19 -3.04 -5.07
C GLY A 222 10.19 -3.49 -6.14
N GLY A 223 10.25 -2.75 -7.26
CA GLY A 223 11.23 -2.97 -8.33
C GLY A 223 10.94 -4.15 -9.26
N ILE A 224 9.85 -4.87 -9.02
CA ILE A 224 9.33 -5.95 -9.87
C ILE A 224 8.38 -5.34 -10.90
N ASP A 225 8.77 -5.37 -12.17
CA ASP A 225 8.08 -4.69 -13.27
C ASP A 225 8.05 -5.50 -14.58
N SER A 226 8.48 -6.76 -14.56
CA SER A 226 8.53 -7.61 -15.75
C SER A 226 8.28 -9.09 -15.43
N HIS A 227 7.85 -9.85 -16.44
CA HIS A 227 7.70 -11.31 -16.34
C HIS A 227 8.99 -11.99 -15.85
N GLU A 228 10.13 -11.57 -16.39
CA GLU A 228 11.44 -12.15 -16.09
C GLU A 228 11.80 -11.95 -14.62
N LYS A 229 11.50 -10.76 -14.06
CA LYS A 229 11.72 -10.49 -12.63
C LYS A 229 10.79 -11.31 -11.75
N VAL A 230 9.51 -11.46 -12.13
CA VAL A 230 8.58 -12.35 -11.41
C VAL A 230 9.11 -13.79 -11.43
N ARG A 231 9.47 -14.30 -12.60
CA ARG A 231 10.04 -15.65 -12.75
C ARG A 231 11.32 -15.85 -11.95
N HIS A 232 12.23 -14.88 -11.99
CA HIS A 232 13.47 -14.90 -11.23
C HIS A 232 13.18 -15.05 -9.73
N TRP A 233 12.36 -14.16 -9.16
CA TRP A 233 12.13 -14.16 -7.71
C TRP A 233 11.33 -15.35 -7.22
N LEU A 234 10.33 -15.83 -7.98
CA LEU A 234 9.62 -17.06 -7.64
C LEU A 234 10.56 -18.29 -7.67
N THR A 235 11.56 -18.29 -8.54
CA THR A 235 12.59 -19.35 -8.59
C THR A 235 13.60 -19.22 -7.44
N CYS A 236 13.87 -18.00 -6.98
CA CYS A 236 14.76 -17.70 -5.86
C CYS A 236 14.09 -17.85 -4.47
N GLY A 237 12.91 -18.48 -4.40
CA GLY A 237 12.26 -18.85 -3.13
C GLY A 237 11.20 -17.88 -2.63
N ALA A 238 10.91 -16.80 -3.35
CA ALA A 238 9.68 -16.05 -3.09
C ALA A 238 8.45 -16.89 -3.49
N GLN A 239 7.35 -16.72 -2.77
CA GLN A 239 6.08 -17.41 -3.06
C GLN A 239 5.08 -16.49 -3.75
N GLY A 240 5.31 -15.18 -3.73
CA GLY A 240 4.50 -14.22 -4.47
C GLY A 240 5.24 -12.92 -4.74
N VAL A 241 4.59 -12.07 -5.55
CA VAL A 241 5.05 -10.71 -5.83
C VAL A 241 3.92 -9.71 -5.57
N GLN A 242 4.26 -8.53 -5.07
CA GLN A 242 3.35 -7.42 -4.91
C GLN A 242 3.76 -6.23 -5.79
N LEU A 243 2.80 -5.70 -6.53
CA LEU A 243 2.98 -4.51 -7.37
C LEU A 243 1.93 -3.45 -6.99
N GLY A 244 2.37 -2.19 -6.89
CA GLY A 244 1.46 -1.05 -6.68
C GLY A 244 1.31 -0.24 -7.97
N THR A 245 2.39 0.47 -8.35
CA THR A 245 2.43 1.37 -9.50
C THR A 245 1.90 0.76 -10.80
N ALA A 246 2.24 -0.49 -11.10
CA ALA A 246 1.79 -1.17 -12.32
C ALA A 246 0.26 -1.36 -12.36
N PHE A 247 -0.35 -1.69 -11.22
CA PHE A 247 -1.80 -1.83 -11.08
C PHE A 247 -2.51 -0.47 -11.08
N ALA A 248 -1.91 0.56 -10.48
CA ALA A 248 -2.49 1.90 -10.41
C ALA A 248 -2.80 2.52 -11.79
N VAL A 249 -1.99 2.18 -12.80
CA VAL A 249 -2.12 2.70 -14.17
C VAL A 249 -2.96 1.81 -15.08
N THR A 250 -3.58 0.75 -14.55
CA THR A 250 -4.46 -0.13 -15.34
C THR A 250 -5.78 0.57 -15.71
N LYS A 251 -6.55 0.01 -16.65
CA LYS A 251 -7.88 0.50 -17.02
C LYS A 251 -8.81 0.57 -15.80
N GLU A 252 -8.71 -0.41 -14.91
CA GLU A 252 -9.54 -0.60 -13.72
C GLU A 252 -9.09 0.24 -12.52
N GLY A 253 -7.89 0.83 -12.56
CA GLY A 253 -7.42 1.76 -11.51
C GLY A 253 -8.40 2.90 -11.25
N ASP A 254 -8.66 3.18 -9.97
CA ASP A 254 -9.75 4.06 -9.51
C ASP A 254 -9.45 5.57 -9.66
N ALA A 255 -8.19 5.93 -9.88
CA ALA A 255 -7.78 7.33 -10.01
C ALA A 255 -8.10 7.93 -11.39
N HIS A 256 -8.25 9.26 -11.42
CA HIS A 256 -8.49 10.02 -12.64
C HIS A 256 -7.43 9.72 -13.73
N PRO A 257 -7.77 9.71 -15.04
CA PRO A 257 -6.80 9.43 -16.12
C PRO A 257 -5.50 10.24 -16.05
N ASN A 258 -5.58 11.53 -15.69
CA ASN A 258 -4.38 12.37 -15.49
C ASN A 258 -3.41 11.81 -14.43
N PHE A 259 -3.90 11.16 -13.37
CA PHE A 259 -3.05 10.48 -12.39
C PHE A 259 -2.23 9.38 -13.06
N LYS A 260 -2.90 8.55 -13.88
CA LYS A 260 -2.26 7.47 -14.63
C LYS A 260 -1.21 8.04 -15.59
N GLN A 261 -1.54 9.12 -16.29
CA GLN A 261 -0.62 9.79 -17.22
C GLN A 261 0.64 10.32 -16.52
N VAL A 262 0.50 10.98 -15.36
CA VAL A 262 1.66 11.44 -14.57
C VAL A 262 2.58 10.29 -14.19
N LEU A 263 2.03 9.13 -13.83
CA LEU A 263 2.82 7.95 -13.55
C LEU A 263 3.45 7.38 -14.83
N LEU A 264 2.70 7.25 -15.92
CA LEU A 264 3.19 6.69 -17.19
C LEU A 264 4.35 7.50 -17.78
N ASP A 265 4.27 8.83 -17.71
CA ASP A 265 5.26 9.73 -18.29
C ASP A 265 6.51 9.92 -17.43
N ALA A 266 6.44 9.57 -16.15
CA ALA A 266 7.52 9.81 -15.22
C ALA A 266 8.70 8.86 -15.47
N GLU A 267 9.87 9.47 -15.72
CA GLU A 267 11.13 8.77 -15.90
C GLU A 267 11.83 8.58 -14.54
N PRO A 268 12.81 7.66 -14.41
CA PRO A 268 13.54 7.46 -13.14
C PRO A 268 14.16 8.75 -12.58
N SER A 269 14.60 9.67 -13.44
CA SER A 269 15.17 10.97 -13.05
C SER A 269 14.16 11.93 -12.44
N ASP A 270 12.86 11.71 -12.65
CA ASP A 270 11.80 12.52 -12.06
C ASP A 270 11.42 12.08 -10.66
N MET A 271 12.02 11.01 -10.12
CA MET A 271 11.69 10.54 -8.78
C MET A 271 12.35 11.40 -7.72
N THR A 272 11.60 11.72 -6.66
CA THR A 272 12.12 12.44 -5.50
C THR A 272 11.80 11.68 -4.23
N GLU A 273 12.81 11.58 -3.37
CA GLU A 273 12.72 10.99 -2.02
C GLU A 273 12.63 12.13 -0.98
N PHE A 274 11.76 11.97 0.02
CA PHE A 274 11.52 13.00 1.03
C PHE A 274 10.92 12.42 2.31
N VAL A 275 10.95 13.17 3.41
CA VAL A 275 10.27 12.78 4.65
C VAL A 275 8.84 13.34 4.61
N SER A 276 7.86 12.46 4.67
CA SER A 276 6.45 12.83 4.67
C SER A 276 6.02 13.48 5.99
N VAL A 277 4.81 14.03 6.01
CA VAL A 277 4.19 14.55 7.26
C VAL A 277 4.00 13.48 8.33
N ALA A 278 3.97 12.19 7.95
CA ALA A 278 3.92 11.07 8.90
C ALA A 278 5.29 10.72 9.49
N GLY A 279 6.35 11.43 9.09
CA GLY A 279 7.72 11.18 9.55
C GLY A 279 8.44 10.02 8.87
N LEU A 280 7.76 9.37 7.93
CA LEU A 280 8.29 8.25 7.16
C LEU A 280 8.89 8.75 5.84
N PRO A 281 10.05 8.20 5.41
CA PRO A 281 10.54 8.34 4.05
C PRO A 281 9.47 7.99 3.02
N ALA A 282 9.44 8.73 1.92
CA ALA A 282 8.50 8.52 0.82
C ALA A 282 9.13 8.80 -0.55
N ARG A 283 8.59 8.18 -1.61
CA ARG A 283 8.99 8.38 -3.02
C ARG A 283 7.81 8.77 -3.90
N ALA A 284 7.99 9.83 -4.68
CA ALA A 284 6.97 10.38 -5.58
C ALA A 284 7.57 10.99 -6.86
N VAL A 285 6.72 11.22 -7.86
CA VAL A 285 7.04 12.02 -9.04
C VAL A 285 7.28 13.48 -8.63
N ALA A 286 8.37 14.09 -9.10
CA ALA A 286 8.75 15.48 -8.86
C ALA A 286 7.89 16.45 -9.69
N THR A 287 6.59 16.50 -9.39
CA THR A 287 5.66 17.46 -9.99
C THR A 287 6.00 18.90 -9.59
N ARG A 288 5.34 19.87 -10.23
CA ARG A 288 5.49 21.30 -9.92
C ARG A 288 5.32 21.57 -8.42
N TRP A 289 4.29 21.00 -7.81
CA TRP A 289 4.06 21.16 -6.38
C TRP A 289 5.21 20.57 -5.54
N LEU A 290 5.63 19.33 -5.79
CA LEU A 290 6.66 18.69 -4.96
C LEU A 290 8.02 19.41 -5.10
N LYS A 291 8.37 19.84 -6.31
CA LYS A 291 9.56 20.68 -6.57
C LYS A 291 9.49 22.00 -5.79
N SER A 292 8.32 22.65 -5.78
CA SER A 292 8.10 23.89 -5.02
C SER A 292 8.19 23.68 -3.50
N TYR A 293 7.56 22.61 -3.00
CA TYR A 293 7.63 22.21 -1.60
C TYR A 293 9.09 21.98 -1.17
N LYS A 294 9.87 21.22 -1.95
CA LYS A 294 11.29 20.96 -1.69
C LYS A 294 12.13 22.22 -1.58
N LYS A 295 11.92 23.20 -2.47
CA LYS A 295 12.60 24.50 -2.38
C LYS A 295 12.29 25.27 -1.09
N SER A 296 11.12 25.02 -0.49
CA SER A 296 10.67 25.68 0.74
C SER A 296 10.84 24.81 2.00
N GLU A 297 11.33 23.57 1.89
CA GLU A 297 11.30 22.56 2.96
C GLU A 297 11.96 23.07 4.25
N THR A 298 13.19 23.58 4.16
CA THR A 298 13.94 24.15 5.30
C THR A 298 13.20 25.31 5.95
N ARG A 299 12.65 26.24 5.15
CA ARG A 299 11.90 27.39 5.65
C ARG A 299 10.63 26.94 6.38
N LEU A 300 9.90 25.98 5.81
CA LEU A 300 8.68 25.44 6.42
C LEU A 300 8.99 24.70 7.72
N ALA A 301 10.08 23.93 7.77
CA ALA A 301 10.55 23.24 8.98
C ALA A 301 10.91 24.22 10.09
N ASN A 302 11.58 25.34 9.78
CA ASN A 302 11.90 26.39 10.74
C ASN A 302 10.66 27.13 11.28
N CYS A 303 9.57 27.13 10.53
CA CYS A 303 8.28 27.70 10.95
C CYS A 303 7.33 26.67 11.56
N ALA A 304 7.79 25.43 11.80
CA ALA A 304 6.96 24.38 12.37
C ALA A 304 6.52 24.77 13.78
N LYS A 305 5.20 24.74 14.00
CA LYS A 305 4.57 25.01 15.30
C LYS A 305 3.38 24.09 15.51
N ALA A 306 3.22 23.62 16.73
CA ALA A 306 2.05 22.83 17.12
C ALA A 306 0.82 23.75 17.10
N ASP A 307 -0.13 23.45 16.22
CA ASP A 307 -1.39 24.19 16.11
C ASP A 307 -2.43 23.32 15.39
N PRO A 308 -3.46 22.82 16.07
CA PRO A 308 -4.52 22.00 15.47
C PRO A 308 -5.18 22.64 14.25
N ARG A 309 -5.20 23.98 14.17
CA ARG A 309 -5.78 24.71 13.02
C ARG A 309 -4.95 24.55 11.74
N ARG A 310 -3.70 24.10 11.84
CA ARG A 310 -2.87 23.75 10.66
C ARG A 310 -3.35 22.46 9.99
N CYS A 311 -4.13 21.62 10.67
CA CYS A 311 -4.89 20.55 10.03
C CYS A 311 -6.08 21.17 9.31
N SER A 312 -5.90 21.55 8.05
CA SER A 312 -6.91 22.24 7.23
C SER A 312 -8.20 21.42 7.06
N GLN A 313 -8.10 20.09 7.04
CA GLN A 313 -9.25 19.19 6.98
C GLN A 313 -9.90 18.92 8.34
N ARG A 314 -9.21 19.25 9.45
CA ARG A 314 -9.57 18.85 10.82
C ARG A 314 -9.90 17.36 11.04
N ALA A 315 -9.64 16.51 10.06
CA ALA A 315 -9.76 15.05 10.13
C ALA A 315 -8.81 14.41 11.15
N ASP A 316 -7.71 15.11 11.49
CA ASP A 316 -6.79 14.66 12.55
C ASP A 316 -6.21 13.24 12.27
N CYS A 317 -6.09 12.86 10.99
CA CYS A 317 -6.01 11.48 10.51
C CYS A 317 -4.80 10.66 10.97
N LEU A 318 -3.68 11.28 11.35
CA LEU A 318 -2.44 10.59 11.73
C LEU A 318 -2.22 10.62 13.24
N THR A 319 -1.66 9.55 13.80
CA THR A 319 -1.24 9.51 15.21
C THR A 319 -0.20 10.59 15.51
N GLN A 320 0.76 10.78 14.61
CA GLN A 320 1.72 11.89 14.63
C GLN A 320 1.75 12.56 13.26
N CYS A 321 1.64 13.90 13.25
CA CYS A 321 1.53 14.70 12.04
C CYS A 321 2.47 15.90 12.13
N GLY A 322 3.48 15.95 11.27
CA GLY A 322 4.47 17.03 11.21
C GLY A 322 3.87 18.43 11.12
N LEU A 323 2.78 18.57 10.36
CA LEU A 323 2.09 19.85 10.16
C LEU A 323 1.27 20.27 11.39
N ARG A 324 0.45 19.36 11.94
CA ARG A 324 -0.44 19.62 13.08
C ARG A 324 0.35 19.77 14.37
N ASP A 325 1.29 18.86 14.61
CA ASP A 325 2.03 18.73 15.87
C ASP A 325 3.31 19.57 15.88
N GLY A 326 3.66 20.24 14.77
CA GLY A 326 4.84 21.10 14.69
C GLY A 326 6.17 20.34 14.74
N ILE A 327 6.20 19.07 14.36
CA ILE A 327 7.41 18.25 14.37
C ILE A 327 8.28 18.65 13.17
N SER A 328 9.27 19.52 13.40
CA SER A 328 10.09 20.14 12.34
C SER A 328 10.85 19.15 11.45
N LYS A 329 11.22 17.98 11.98
CA LYS A 329 11.87 16.89 11.21
C LYS A 329 10.92 16.14 10.28
N PHE A 330 9.61 16.32 10.40
CA PHE A 330 8.60 15.72 9.52
C PHE A 330 8.17 16.71 8.45
N GLY A 331 7.60 16.20 7.36
CA GLY A 331 7.10 17.03 6.28
C GLY A 331 6.06 18.06 6.77
N GLN A 332 6.13 19.29 6.26
CA GLN A 332 5.31 20.41 6.71
C GLN A 332 4.17 20.72 5.72
N PHE A 333 3.39 19.70 5.38
CA PHE A 333 2.24 19.81 4.46
C PHE A 333 1.16 18.79 4.83
N CYS A 334 -0.09 19.03 4.43
CA CYS A 334 -1.17 18.06 4.61
C CYS A 334 -1.08 17.02 3.48
N ILE A 335 -0.69 15.79 3.80
CA ILE A 335 -0.54 14.73 2.80
C ILE A 335 -1.86 14.33 2.18
N ASP A 336 -2.90 14.24 2.98
CA ASP A 336 -4.25 13.85 2.59
C ASP A 336 -4.78 14.75 1.45
N LEU A 337 -4.76 16.07 1.65
CA LEU A 337 -5.11 17.05 0.61
C LEU A 337 -4.34 16.88 -0.71
N LYS A 338 -3.07 16.47 -0.63
CA LYS A 338 -2.22 16.30 -1.80
C LYS A 338 -2.50 14.99 -2.52
N LEU A 339 -2.87 13.95 -1.79
CA LEU A 339 -3.31 12.69 -2.37
C LEU A 339 -4.72 12.81 -2.96
N ILE A 340 -5.65 13.53 -2.33
CA ILE A 340 -6.99 13.80 -2.90
C ILE A 340 -6.86 14.58 -4.22
N ALA A 341 -6.00 15.60 -4.26
CA ALA A 341 -5.73 16.34 -5.49
C ALA A 341 -5.15 15.42 -6.59
N ALA A 342 -4.28 14.48 -6.23
CA ALA A 342 -3.75 13.50 -7.17
C ALA A 342 -4.83 12.52 -7.66
N LEU A 343 -5.67 12.00 -6.76
CA LEU A 343 -6.83 11.14 -7.09
C LEU A 343 -7.74 11.79 -8.13
N ARG A 344 -8.02 13.09 -7.96
CA ARG A 344 -8.86 13.92 -8.85
C ARG A 344 -8.15 14.37 -10.13
N GLY A 345 -6.88 14.05 -10.32
CA GLY A 345 -6.12 14.41 -11.52
C GLY A 345 -5.66 15.87 -11.57
N GLU A 346 -5.59 16.56 -10.43
CA GLU A 346 -5.08 17.93 -10.30
C GLU A 346 -3.54 17.94 -10.29
N VAL A 347 -2.93 17.78 -11.46
CA VAL A 347 -1.48 17.59 -11.65
C VAL A 347 -0.62 18.66 -10.97
N ASP A 348 -1.03 19.93 -11.04
CA ASP A 348 -0.27 21.05 -10.45
C ASP A 348 -0.27 21.08 -8.91
N LYS A 349 -1.22 20.38 -8.26
CA LYS A 349 -1.42 20.43 -6.81
C LYS A 349 -1.12 19.11 -6.12
N GLY A 350 -1.22 18.00 -6.83
CA GLY A 350 -1.18 16.65 -6.29
C GLY A 350 0.21 16.14 -5.93
N LEU A 351 0.22 15.16 -5.03
CA LEU A 351 1.37 14.30 -4.72
C LEU A 351 1.14 12.94 -5.36
N PHE A 352 2.02 12.55 -6.30
CA PHE A 352 1.86 11.34 -7.10
C PHE A 352 2.91 10.31 -6.68
N PHE A 353 2.52 9.37 -5.84
CA PHE A 353 3.40 8.29 -5.42
C PHE A 353 3.69 7.31 -6.56
N ARG A 354 4.96 6.94 -6.70
CA ARG A 354 5.44 6.06 -7.77
C ARG A 354 6.70 5.33 -7.31
N GLY A 355 6.80 4.04 -7.65
CA GLY A 355 8.00 3.25 -7.43
C GLY A 355 9.14 3.66 -8.38
N ALA A 356 10.37 3.24 -8.08
CA ALA A 356 11.55 3.62 -8.88
C ALA A 356 11.71 2.80 -10.18
N GLY A 357 10.95 1.69 -10.30
CA GLY A 357 11.01 0.78 -11.44
C GLY A 357 10.32 1.31 -12.69
N LYS A 358 10.49 0.56 -13.80
CA LYS A 358 9.77 0.82 -15.04
C LYS A 358 8.33 0.32 -14.91
N LEU A 359 7.50 0.64 -15.89
CA LEU A 359 6.18 0.04 -16.04
C LEU A 359 6.24 -1.12 -17.05
N PRO A 360 5.51 -2.22 -16.81
CA PRO A 360 5.48 -3.39 -17.70
C PRO A 360 5.19 -3.06 -19.18
N PHE A 361 4.32 -2.07 -19.41
CA PHE A 361 3.83 -1.72 -20.75
C PHE A 361 4.26 -0.31 -21.19
N GLY A 362 5.36 0.19 -20.62
CA GLY A 362 5.86 1.53 -20.90
C GLY A 362 4.82 2.59 -20.55
N LYS A 363 4.44 3.41 -21.54
CA LYS A 363 3.49 4.53 -21.37
C LYS A 363 2.04 4.17 -21.74
N THR A 364 1.73 2.89 -21.92
CA THR A 364 0.40 2.43 -22.35
C THR A 364 -0.43 1.92 -21.17
N VAL A 365 -1.68 2.38 -21.08
CA VAL A 365 -2.68 1.84 -20.15
C VAL A 365 -3.18 0.47 -20.64
N ARG A 366 -3.10 -0.56 -19.78
CA ARG A 366 -3.59 -1.92 -20.06
C ARG A 366 -4.55 -2.38 -18.97
N SER A 367 -5.33 -3.43 -19.25
CA SER A 367 -6.22 -4.04 -18.26
C SER A 367 -5.45 -4.78 -17.18
N VAL A 368 -6.10 -5.02 -16.05
CA VAL A 368 -5.65 -5.93 -14.99
C VAL A 368 -5.38 -7.33 -15.55
N HIS A 369 -6.27 -7.83 -16.42
CA HIS A 369 -6.12 -9.13 -17.07
C HIS A 369 -4.82 -9.22 -17.89
N GLU A 370 -4.60 -8.25 -18.79
CA GLU A 370 -3.37 -8.15 -19.60
C GLU A 370 -2.12 -8.07 -18.71
N LEU A 371 -2.18 -7.33 -17.60
CA LEU A 371 -1.07 -7.22 -16.65
C LEU A 371 -0.77 -8.56 -15.96
N ILE A 372 -1.77 -9.25 -15.44
CA ILE A 372 -1.57 -10.53 -14.75
C ILE A 372 -1.09 -11.61 -15.73
N ASP A 373 -1.66 -11.66 -16.92
CA ASP A 373 -1.23 -12.60 -17.97
C ASP A 373 0.22 -12.34 -18.40
N TYR A 374 0.61 -11.08 -18.60
CA TYR A 374 2.01 -10.74 -18.86
C TYR A 374 2.94 -11.17 -17.72
N LEU A 375 2.62 -10.80 -16.47
CA LEU A 375 3.47 -11.11 -15.32
C LEU A 375 3.69 -12.63 -15.16
N LEU A 376 2.64 -13.42 -15.36
CA LEU A 376 2.68 -14.87 -15.14
C LEU A 376 3.07 -15.67 -16.38
N ASN A 377 2.73 -15.24 -17.59
CA ASN A 377 2.92 -16.05 -18.81
C ASN A 377 3.84 -15.37 -19.84
N GLY A 378 4.23 -14.11 -19.64
CA GLY A 378 5.10 -13.38 -20.55
C GLY A 378 4.43 -12.93 -21.85
N HIS A 379 3.10 -13.07 -21.96
CA HIS A 379 2.35 -12.63 -23.12
C HIS A 379 2.28 -11.10 -23.16
N MET A 380 2.94 -10.50 -24.15
CA MET A 380 2.80 -9.06 -24.39
C MET A 380 1.48 -8.80 -25.12
N PRO A 381 0.64 -7.87 -24.63
CA PRO A 381 -0.57 -7.48 -25.34
C PRO A 381 -0.26 -6.90 -26.71
N GLU A 382 -1.15 -7.09 -27.67
CA GLU A 382 -1.02 -6.46 -28.99
C GLU A 382 -0.88 -4.94 -28.87
N PRO A 383 -0.09 -4.29 -29.75
CA PRO A 383 0.04 -2.84 -29.77
C PRO A 383 -1.35 -2.18 -29.79
N ALA A 384 -1.54 -1.14 -28.99
CA ALA A 384 -2.78 -0.36 -29.08
C ALA A 384 -2.83 0.27 -30.48
N VAL A 385 -3.88 -0.04 -31.24
CA VAL A 385 -4.12 0.49 -32.60
C VAL A 385 -4.48 1.96 -32.55
#